data_AF-A0A6N7GFF8-F1
#
_entry.id   AF-A0A6N7GFF8-F1
#
_cell.length_a   1.000
_cell.length_b   1.000
_cell.length_c   1.000
_cell.angle_alpha   90.00
_cell.angle_beta   90.00
_cell.angle_gamma   90.00
#
_symmetry.space_group_name_H-M   'P 1'
#
loop_
_entity.id
_entity.type
_entity.pdbx_description
1 polymer ?
#
loop_
_entity_poly.entity_id
_entity_poly.type
_entity_poly.pdbx_seq_one_letter_code
_entity_poly.pdbx_strand_id
1 'polypeptide(L)'
;MKKVWNFENLSEDEPVTPADPDAEPELDESLRNPKVGLAIDAVRGALTDLVRNHGVTKDDVTVAVGALVDMSVEDPVFTRHHLVSILAQAWDPAGGWDVATQGTPADSEGPVYYPDAPLVDNPGVLPMREDEAGVPLIVSGQVRSLAGEPLAGAELDVWLATASGHYSNTGVRGLPDFVLRGRLLTDDKGRYEYRAIKPVPYDFPVRPKTADYMLLAQGFSRYRPRHIHVKVRHPDLSGEFTTQLYFRGDPYLRYYPATPAQRSLASLLQLDVELHDDPREITDRGLSRPFETSQFDLVLKTKRR
;
A
#
# COMPACT_ATOMS: atom_id res chain seq x y z
N MET A 1 15.72 32.00 2.70
CA MET A 1 16.35 31.92 4.04
C MET A 1 17.43 30.85 4.00
N LYS A 2 18.68 31.16 4.37
CA LYS A 2 19.78 30.17 4.37
C LYS A 2 19.50 29.12 5.47
N LYS A 3 19.11 27.89 5.12
CA LYS A 3 19.20 26.75 6.04
C LYS A 3 20.70 26.51 6.28
N VAL A 4 21.16 26.73 7.52
CA VAL A 4 22.49 26.32 7.96
C VAL A 4 22.46 24.79 8.07
N TRP A 5 23.46 24.12 7.51
CA TRP A 5 23.59 22.66 7.63
C TRP A 5 23.69 22.29 9.12
N ASN A 6 22.77 21.46 9.62
CA ASN A 6 22.78 21.05 11.03
C ASN A 6 23.66 19.80 11.16
N PHE A 7 24.79 19.92 11.85
CA PHE A 7 25.79 18.86 12.02
C PHE A 7 25.66 18.14 13.39
N GLU A 8 24.50 18.20 14.03
CA GLU A 8 24.24 17.70 15.40
C GLU A 8 24.56 16.20 15.64
N ASN A 9 24.89 15.43 14.60
CA ASN A 9 25.27 14.00 14.69
C ASN A 9 26.75 13.73 14.37
N LEU A 10 27.60 14.73 14.21
CA LEU A 10 29.06 14.50 14.21
C LEU A 10 29.50 14.35 15.67
N SER A 11 30.12 13.22 16.03
CA SER A 11 30.73 13.06 17.35
C SER A 11 31.81 14.14 17.50
N GLU A 12 31.56 15.11 18.38
CA GLU A 12 32.49 16.23 18.59
C GLU A 12 33.82 15.79 19.24
N ASP A 13 33.89 14.56 19.75
CA ASP A 13 34.99 14.04 20.57
C ASP A 13 35.92 13.03 19.86
N GLU A 14 35.65 12.62 18.60
CA GLU A 14 36.61 11.78 17.87
C GLU A 14 37.64 12.64 17.16
N PRO A 15 38.95 12.47 17.44
CA PRO A 15 39.97 13.15 16.68
C PRO A 15 39.85 12.75 15.20
N VAL A 16 39.62 13.73 14.33
CA VAL A 16 39.76 13.57 12.88
C VAL A 16 41.26 13.51 12.54
N THR A 17 41.97 12.53 13.11
CA THR A 17 43.21 12.07 12.50
C THR A 17 42.83 11.45 11.16
N PRO A 18 43.51 11.77 10.05
CA PRO A 18 43.34 10.99 8.83
C PRO A 18 43.53 9.53 9.23
N ALA A 19 42.49 8.70 9.09
CA ALA A 19 42.69 7.27 9.04
C ALA A 19 43.83 7.04 8.03
N ASP A 20 44.69 6.06 8.32
CA ASP A 20 45.75 5.61 7.42
C ASP A 20 45.28 5.79 5.95
N PRO A 21 45.97 6.61 5.13
CA PRO A 21 45.51 6.92 3.77
C PRO A 21 45.44 5.67 2.89
N ASP A 22 46.09 4.59 3.31
CA ASP A 22 46.08 3.28 2.68
C ASP A 22 45.08 2.30 3.35
N ALA A 23 44.40 2.70 4.43
CA ALA A 23 43.30 1.93 4.98
C ALA A 23 42.13 1.96 4.00
N GLU A 24 41.79 0.79 3.46
CA GLU A 24 40.56 0.67 2.69
C GLU A 24 39.37 0.94 3.64
N PRO A 25 38.53 1.96 3.36
CA PRO A 25 37.34 2.16 4.15
C PRO A 25 36.48 0.90 4.06
N GLU A 26 35.90 0.49 5.18
CA GLU A 26 34.95 -0.61 5.21
C GLU A 26 33.76 -0.23 4.31
N LEU A 27 33.76 -0.77 3.09
CA LEU A 27 32.77 -0.50 2.06
C LEU A 27 31.64 -1.51 2.23
N ASP A 28 30.41 -1.01 2.33
CA ASP A 28 29.23 -1.84 2.19
C ASP A 28 29.30 -2.60 0.85
N GLU A 29 29.44 -3.93 0.93
CA GLU A 29 29.60 -4.79 -0.24
C GLU A 29 28.43 -4.66 -1.23
N SER A 30 27.24 -4.25 -0.77
CA SER A 30 26.09 -4.01 -1.65
C SER A 30 26.35 -2.88 -2.65
N LEU A 31 27.18 -1.88 -2.29
CA LEU A 31 27.58 -0.78 -3.16
C LEU A 31 28.58 -1.21 -4.25
N ARG A 32 29.22 -2.37 -4.09
CA ARG A 32 30.10 -2.95 -5.13
C ARG A 32 29.33 -3.58 -6.28
N ASN A 33 28.01 -3.78 -6.15
CA ASN A 33 27.17 -4.29 -7.23
C ASN A 33 27.18 -3.32 -8.42
N PRO A 34 27.65 -3.71 -9.62
CA PRO A 34 27.72 -2.81 -10.78
C PRO A 34 26.37 -2.21 -11.17
N LYS A 35 25.26 -2.90 -10.87
CA LYS A 35 23.90 -2.38 -11.11
C LYS A 35 23.55 -1.22 -10.19
N VAL A 36 24.08 -1.20 -8.96
CA VAL A 36 23.92 -0.08 -8.04
C VAL A 36 24.67 1.14 -8.56
N GLY A 37 25.90 0.97 -9.04
CA GLY A 37 26.67 2.04 -9.71
C GLY A 37 25.92 2.62 -10.91
N LEU A 38 25.39 1.76 -11.79
CA LEU A 38 24.58 2.18 -12.94
C LEU A 38 23.32 2.96 -12.53
N ALA A 39 22.63 2.55 -11.47
CA ALA A 39 21.46 3.27 -10.97
C ALA A 39 21.83 4.67 -10.45
N ILE A 40 22.94 4.80 -9.71
CA ILE A 40 23.45 6.09 -9.22
C ILE A 40 23.81 7.01 -10.39
N ASP A 41 24.50 6.50 -11.40
CA ASP A 41 24.87 7.28 -12.58
C ASP A 41 23.65 7.71 -13.40
N ALA A 42 22.63 6.85 -13.51
CA ALA A 42 21.37 7.20 -14.17
C ALA A 42 20.64 8.34 -13.44
N VAL A 43 20.56 8.30 -12.11
CA VAL A 43 19.99 9.39 -11.30
C VAL A 43 20.76 10.69 -11.52
N ARG A 44 22.10 10.64 -11.51
CA ARG A 44 22.95 11.81 -11.78
C ARG A 44 22.70 12.38 -13.18
N GLY A 45 22.59 11.51 -14.17
CA GLY A 45 22.28 11.88 -15.55
C GLY A 45 20.94 12.61 -15.66
N ALA A 46 19.88 12.06 -15.08
CA ALA A 46 18.55 12.65 -15.08
C ALA A 46 18.52 14.04 -14.40
N LEU A 47 19.18 14.19 -13.24
CA LEU A 47 19.28 15.50 -12.57
C LEU A 47 20.04 16.53 -13.41
N THR A 48 21.09 16.09 -14.12
CA THR A 48 21.86 16.96 -15.02
C THR A 48 21.02 17.40 -16.23
N ASP A 49 20.24 16.48 -16.78
CA ASP A 49 19.35 16.71 -17.92
C ASP A 49 18.26 17.73 -17.60
N LEU A 50 17.64 17.62 -16.42
CA LEU A 50 16.65 18.59 -15.92
C LEU A 50 17.19 20.03 -15.94
N VAL A 51 18.42 20.23 -15.47
CA VAL A 51 19.06 21.56 -15.42
C VAL A 51 19.43 22.05 -16.82
N ARG A 52 19.92 21.17 -17.69
CA ARG A 52 20.42 21.56 -19.03
C ARG A 52 19.31 21.78 -20.05
N ASN A 53 18.26 20.96 -19.99
CA ASN A 53 17.31 20.80 -21.09
C ASN A 53 15.86 21.15 -20.69
N HIS A 54 15.52 21.19 -19.40
CA HIS A 54 14.15 21.43 -18.94
C HIS A 54 13.97 22.77 -18.20
N GLY A 55 14.99 23.64 -18.21
CA GLY A 55 14.90 24.97 -17.60
C GLY A 55 14.80 24.94 -16.07
N VAL A 56 15.11 23.81 -15.42
CA VAL A 56 15.13 23.68 -13.96
C VAL A 56 16.29 24.50 -13.42
N THR A 57 16.00 25.45 -12.53
CA THR A 57 17.01 26.35 -11.97
C THR A 57 17.72 25.70 -10.78
N LYS A 58 18.84 26.31 -10.36
CA LYS A 58 19.53 25.91 -9.13
C LYS A 58 18.62 26.00 -7.89
N ASP A 59 17.75 27.01 -7.85
CA ASP A 59 16.83 27.19 -6.73
C ASP A 59 15.77 26.08 -6.71
N ASP A 60 15.25 25.68 -7.88
CA ASP A 60 14.30 24.56 -8.01
C ASP A 60 14.93 23.25 -7.52
N VAL A 61 16.16 22.94 -7.94
CA VAL A 61 16.91 21.75 -7.48
C VAL A 61 17.12 21.79 -5.97
N THR A 62 17.47 22.97 -5.43
CA THR A 62 17.71 23.14 -4.00
C THR A 62 16.43 22.86 -3.19
N VAL A 63 15.28 23.35 -3.65
CA VAL A 63 13.98 23.07 -3.02
C VAL A 63 13.63 21.58 -3.11
N ALA A 64 13.79 20.97 -4.29
CA ALA A 64 13.47 19.56 -4.50
C ALA A 64 14.33 18.61 -3.65
N VAL A 65 15.65 18.83 -3.63
CA VAL A 65 16.58 18.05 -2.79
C VAL A 65 16.27 18.28 -1.31
N GLY A 66 16.03 19.53 -0.90
CA GLY A 66 15.64 19.84 0.47
C GLY A 66 14.37 19.10 0.90
N ALA A 67 13.37 19.01 0.03
CA ALA A 67 12.14 18.28 0.31
C ALA A 67 12.37 16.77 0.45
N LEU A 68 13.20 16.15 -0.40
CA LEU A 68 13.56 14.73 -0.28
C LEU A 68 14.34 14.42 1.02
N VAL A 69 15.19 15.33 1.46
CA VAL A 69 15.91 15.23 2.74
C VAL A 69 14.94 15.39 3.92
N ASP A 70 14.10 16.44 3.92
CA ASP A 70 13.12 16.67 4.97
C ASP A 70 12.15 15.47 5.09
N MET A 71 11.71 14.89 3.96
CA MET A 71 10.92 13.65 3.92
C MET A 71 11.61 12.48 4.61
N SER A 72 12.90 12.24 4.33
CA SER A 72 13.63 11.09 4.91
C SER A 72 13.84 11.22 6.42
N VAL A 73 13.92 12.45 6.93
CA VAL A 73 14.01 12.75 8.36
C VAL A 73 12.65 12.63 9.04
N GLU A 74 11.60 13.20 8.44
CA GLU A 74 10.26 13.21 9.02
C GLU A 74 9.59 11.82 8.99
N ASP A 75 9.85 11.03 7.95
CA ASP A 75 9.27 9.69 7.76
C ASP A 75 10.16 8.78 6.89
N PRO A 76 11.21 8.15 7.45
CA PRO A 76 12.13 7.35 6.67
C PRO A 76 11.47 6.11 6.03
N VAL A 77 10.50 5.50 6.72
CA VAL A 77 9.79 4.32 6.23
C VAL A 77 8.91 4.68 5.05
N PHE A 78 8.11 5.74 5.18
CA PHE A 78 7.26 6.22 4.10
C PHE A 78 8.07 6.74 2.92
N THR A 79 9.18 7.45 3.17
CA THR A 79 10.07 7.95 2.13
C THR A 79 10.67 6.81 1.32
N ARG A 80 11.19 5.77 2.01
CA ARG A 80 11.66 4.56 1.34
C ARG A 80 10.57 3.91 0.50
N HIS A 81 9.36 3.77 1.06
CA HIS A 81 8.22 3.20 0.34
C HIS A 81 7.87 4.02 -0.91
N HIS A 82 7.80 5.35 -0.80
CA HIS A 82 7.52 6.26 -1.90
C HIS A 82 8.55 6.11 -3.03
N LEU A 83 9.84 6.19 -2.72
CA LEU A 83 10.90 6.08 -3.73
C LEU A 83 10.94 4.70 -4.39
N VAL A 84 10.76 3.62 -3.61
CA VAL A 84 10.65 2.26 -4.16
C VAL A 84 9.42 2.13 -5.03
N SER A 85 8.28 2.73 -4.67
CA SER A 85 7.05 2.66 -5.46
C SER A 85 7.19 3.33 -6.82
N ILE A 86 7.96 4.43 -6.92
CA ILE A 86 8.26 5.09 -8.19
C ILE A 86 9.09 4.16 -9.09
N LEU A 87 10.10 3.48 -8.53
CA LEU A 87 10.95 2.55 -9.27
C LEU A 87 10.23 1.24 -9.62
N ALA A 88 9.35 0.75 -8.75
CA ALA A 88 8.53 -0.44 -9.00
C ALA A 88 7.64 -0.23 -10.24
N GLN A 89 7.16 0.99 -10.48
CA GLN A 89 6.44 1.33 -11.72
C GLN A 89 7.32 1.26 -12.97
N ALA A 90 8.64 1.40 -12.87
CA ALA A 90 9.52 1.23 -14.03
C ALA A 90 9.78 -0.26 -14.34
N TRP A 91 9.86 -1.10 -13.32
CA TRP A 91 10.02 -2.55 -13.47
C TRP A 91 8.72 -3.25 -13.85
N ASP A 92 7.60 -2.67 -13.44
CA ASP A 92 6.28 -3.19 -13.69
C ASP A 92 5.28 -2.07 -13.96
N PRO A 93 5.36 -1.41 -15.14
CA PRO A 93 4.55 -0.24 -15.49
C PRO A 93 3.05 -0.52 -15.55
N ALA A 94 2.66 -1.79 -15.51
CA ALA A 94 1.28 -2.21 -15.42
C ALA A 94 0.93 -2.90 -14.08
N GLY A 95 1.85 -2.98 -13.10
CA GLY A 95 1.61 -3.70 -11.84
C GLY A 95 1.27 -5.17 -12.03
N GLY A 96 1.88 -5.84 -13.02
CA GLY A 96 1.66 -7.22 -13.39
C GLY A 96 0.51 -7.37 -14.38
N TRP A 97 -0.13 -6.26 -14.74
CA TRP A 97 -1.26 -6.23 -15.65
C TRP A 97 -0.81 -6.21 -17.10
N ASP A 98 -0.44 -7.39 -17.59
CA ASP A 98 -0.52 -7.62 -19.03
C ASP A 98 -2.01 -7.54 -19.41
N VAL A 99 -2.36 -6.58 -20.26
CA VAL A 99 -3.70 -6.41 -20.86
C VAL A 99 -4.18 -7.73 -21.49
N ALA A 100 -3.27 -8.65 -21.81
CA ALA A 100 -3.57 -9.98 -22.31
C ALA A 100 -3.95 -11.03 -21.24
N THR A 101 -3.72 -10.79 -19.93
CA THR A 101 -3.88 -11.82 -18.88
C THR A 101 -5.29 -11.97 -18.31
N GLN A 102 -6.22 -11.04 -18.56
CA GLN A 102 -7.65 -11.13 -18.16
C GLN A 102 -7.95 -11.40 -16.66
N GLY A 103 -6.95 -11.36 -15.78
CA GLY A 103 -7.10 -11.61 -14.34
C GLY A 103 -7.24 -10.33 -13.50
N THR A 104 -7.48 -10.51 -12.20
CA THR A 104 -7.46 -9.42 -11.22
C THR A 104 -6.08 -8.76 -11.22
N PRO A 105 -6.00 -7.42 -11.39
CA PRO A 105 -4.74 -6.71 -11.30
C PRO A 105 -4.12 -6.77 -9.91
N ALA A 106 -2.79 -6.86 -9.85
CA ALA A 106 -2.07 -6.61 -8.61
C ALA A 106 -2.00 -5.10 -8.34
N ASP A 107 -1.85 -4.75 -7.06
CA ASP A 107 -1.66 -3.37 -6.61
C ASP A 107 -0.71 -3.39 -5.40
N SER A 108 -0.22 -2.22 -4.99
CA SER A 108 0.78 -2.09 -3.95
C SER A 108 0.30 -2.65 -2.60
N GLU A 109 1.20 -3.31 -1.88
CA GLU A 109 0.96 -3.77 -0.51
C GLU A 109 0.75 -2.59 0.47
N GLY A 110 1.32 -1.43 0.15
CA GLY A 110 1.44 -0.32 1.09
C GLY A 110 2.45 -0.63 2.21
N PRO A 111 2.72 0.33 3.10
CA PRO A 111 3.71 0.16 4.17
C PRO A 111 3.13 -0.46 5.45
N VAL A 112 1.84 -0.84 5.44
CA VAL A 112 1.08 -1.20 6.65
C VAL A 112 0.69 -2.68 6.71
N TYR A 113 1.25 -3.53 5.85
CA TYR A 113 1.09 -4.98 6.02
C TYR A 113 1.76 -5.43 7.32
N TYR A 114 1.11 -6.35 8.04
CA TYR A 114 1.64 -6.95 9.26
C TYR A 114 1.31 -8.46 9.23
N PRO A 115 2.32 -9.33 9.29
CA PRO A 115 2.14 -10.78 9.14
C PRO A 115 1.42 -11.40 10.35
N ASP A 116 1.05 -12.67 10.21
CA ASP A 116 0.54 -13.51 11.29
C ASP A 116 -0.75 -13.01 11.95
N ALA A 117 -1.59 -12.28 11.20
CA ALA A 117 -2.93 -11.93 11.67
C ALA A 117 -3.74 -13.19 12.04
N PRO A 118 -4.69 -13.10 12.99
CA PRO A 118 -5.48 -14.26 13.40
C PRO A 118 -6.20 -14.94 12.22
N LEU A 119 -6.17 -16.27 12.21
CA LEU A 119 -7.00 -17.05 11.30
C LEU A 119 -8.45 -17.00 11.81
N VAL A 120 -9.36 -16.56 10.97
CA VAL A 120 -10.80 -16.49 11.23
C VAL A 120 -11.54 -17.53 10.40
N ASP A 121 -12.77 -17.83 10.80
CA ASP A 121 -13.64 -18.75 10.07
C ASP A 121 -14.02 -18.21 8.68
N ASN A 122 -14.65 -19.05 7.86
CA ASN A 122 -15.22 -18.69 6.57
C ASN A 122 -16.61 -19.34 6.43
N PRO A 123 -17.72 -18.58 6.55
CA PRO A 123 -17.78 -17.14 6.80
C PRO A 123 -17.25 -16.76 8.18
N GLY A 124 -16.54 -15.63 8.28
CA GLY A 124 -15.91 -15.17 9.53
C GLY A 124 -16.08 -13.70 9.83
N VAL A 125 -15.47 -13.26 10.92
CA VAL A 125 -15.48 -11.87 11.38
C VAL A 125 -14.04 -11.46 11.64
N LEU A 126 -13.58 -10.39 10.99
CA LEU A 126 -12.24 -9.86 11.28
C LEU A 126 -12.17 -9.41 12.75
N PRO A 127 -11.01 -9.55 13.42
CA PRO A 127 -10.85 -9.06 14.78
C PRO A 127 -11.25 -7.58 14.85
N MET A 128 -12.10 -7.22 15.80
CA MET A 128 -12.60 -5.86 15.94
C MET A 128 -13.03 -5.63 17.39
N ARG A 129 -13.17 -4.36 17.79
CA ARG A 129 -13.70 -4.03 19.11
C ARG A 129 -15.18 -4.41 19.20
N GLU A 130 -15.66 -4.65 20.42
CA GLU A 130 -17.09 -4.91 20.65
C GLU A 130 -17.97 -3.74 20.16
N ASP A 131 -17.47 -2.52 20.32
CA ASP A 131 -18.08 -1.26 19.90
C ASP A 131 -17.42 -0.67 18.63
N GLU A 132 -16.89 -1.52 17.73
CA GLU A 132 -16.21 -1.05 16.52
C GLU A 132 -17.09 -0.06 15.74
N ALA A 133 -16.56 1.16 15.58
CA ALA A 133 -17.21 2.23 14.85
C ALA A 133 -17.16 1.96 13.34
N GLY A 134 -18.18 2.43 12.63
CA GLY A 134 -18.30 2.27 11.18
C GLY A 134 -19.57 1.53 10.80
N VAL A 135 -19.85 1.53 9.49
CA VAL A 135 -20.95 0.78 8.90
C VAL A 135 -20.49 -0.68 8.78
N PRO A 136 -21.20 -1.68 9.35
CA PRO A 136 -20.85 -3.08 9.14
C PRO A 136 -20.82 -3.41 7.65
N LEU A 137 -19.79 -4.14 7.22
CA LEU A 137 -19.59 -4.53 5.83
C LEU A 137 -19.33 -6.03 5.77
N ILE A 138 -20.08 -6.74 4.93
CA ILE A 138 -19.81 -8.14 4.60
C ILE A 138 -19.25 -8.19 3.19
N VAL A 139 -18.04 -8.74 3.04
CA VAL A 139 -17.39 -8.91 1.75
C VAL A 139 -17.32 -10.39 1.44
N SER A 140 -17.73 -10.77 0.23
CA SER A 140 -17.68 -12.14 -0.24
C SER A 140 -17.16 -12.24 -1.66
N GLY A 141 -16.84 -13.46 -2.10
CA GLY A 141 -16.45 -13.72 -3.47
C GLY A 141 -15.83 -15.08 -3.64
N GLN A 142 -15.21 -15.30 -4.80
CA GLN A 142 -14.49 -16.52 -5.12
C GLN A 142 -13.05 -16.22 -5.54
N VAL A 143 -12.09 -17.01 -5.06
CA VAL A 143 -10.75 -17.08 -5.63
C VAL A 143 -10.73 -18.20 -6.67
N ARG A 144 -10.43 -17.86 -7.91
CA ARG A 144 -10.38 -18.79 -9.04
C ARG A 144 -9.20 -18.52 -9.96
N SER A 145 -8.84 -19.51 -10.75
CA SER A 145 -7.81 -19.38 -11.78
C SER A 145 -8.35 -18.63 -13.00
N LEU A 146 -7.46 -18.25 -13.92
CA LEU A 146 -7.85 -17.72 -15.24
C LEU A 146 -8.71 -18.69 -16.06
N ALA A 147 -8.59 -20.00 -15.82
CA ALA A 147 -9.44 -21.02 -16.46
C ALA A 147 -10.81 -21.16 -15.80
N GLY A 148 -11.07 -20.44 -14.70
CA GLY A 148 -12.32 -20.50 -13.94
C GLY A 148 -12.32 -21.53 -12.81
N GLU A 149 -11.28 -22.36 -12.70
CA GLU A 149 -11.18 -23.37 -11.64
C GLU A 149 -11.08 -22.72 -10.25
N PRO A 150 -11.87 -23.14 -9.25
CA PRO A 150 -11.79 -22.60 -7.90
C PRO A 150 -10.46 -22.97 -7.21
N LEU A 151 -9.87 -22.03 -6.47
CA LEU A 151 -8.71 -22.29 -5.64
C LEU A 151 -9.20 -22.57 -4.21
N ALA A 152 -9.41 -23.84 -3.88
CA ALA A 152 -9.79 -24.28 -2.55
C ALA A 152 -8.62 -24.20 -1.56
N GLY A 153 -8.87 -23.74 -0.32
CA GLY A 153 -7.83 -23.57 0.69
C GLY A 153 -6.81 -22.47 0.37
N ALA A 154 -7.14 -21.54 -0.51
CA ALA A 154 -6.35 -20.32 -0.69
C ALA A 154 -6.43 -19.48 0.59
N GLU A 155 -5.27 -19.04 1.09
CA GLU A 155 -5.17 -18.18 2.26
C GLU A 155 -5.24 -16.72 1.83
N LEU A 156 -6.22 -16.00 2.35
CA LEU A 156 -6.41 -14.57 2.14
C LEU A 156 -6.02 -13.83 3.41
N ASP A 157 -5.03 -12.96 3.33
CA ASP A 157 -4.80 -11.93 4.35
C ASP A 157 -5.60 -10.69 3.94
N VAL A 158 -6.40 -10.18 4.87
CA VAL A 158 -7.21 -8.98 4.69
C VAL A 158 -6.86 -7.95 5.75
N TRP A 159 -6.61 -6.71 5.34
CA TRP A 159 -6.42 -5.58 6.28
C TRP A 159 -7.00 -4.28 5.73
N LEU A 160 -7.57 -3.47 6.62
CA LEU A 160 -8.19 -2.20 6.27
C LEU A 160 -8.10 -1.19 7.43
N ALA A 161 -8.36 0.08 7.10
CA ALA A 161 -8.41 1.15 8.08
C ALA A 161 -9.69 1.08 8.93
N THR A 162 -9.60 1.48 10.20
CA THR A 162 -10.75 1.74 11.08
C THR A 162 -11.60 2.91 10.58
N ALA A 163 -12.77 3.13 11.20
CA ALA A 163 -13.60 4.31 10.93
C ALA A 163 -12.93 5.67 11.25
N SER A 164 -11.78 5.65 11.94
CA SER A 164 -10.94 6.84 12.18
C SER A 164 -9.73 6.92 11.25
N GLY A 165 -9.60 6.01 10.27
CA GLY A 165 -8.51 6.01 9.29
C GLY A 165 -7.19 5.44 9.82
N HIS A 166 -7.22 4.58 10.84
CA HIS A 166 -6.02 3.99 11.44
C HIS A 166 -5.92 2.50 11.16
N TYR A 167 -4.69 1.98 11.11
CA TYR A 167 -4.41 0.55 11.01
C TYR A 167 -3.81 0.07 12.33
N SER A 168 -4.22 -1.11 12.82
CA SER A 168 -3.57 -1.73 13.97
C SER A 168 -2.08 -2.02 13.67
N ASN A 169 -1.27 -2.23 14.70
CA ASN A 169 0.16 -2.57 14.56
C ASN A 169 1.01 -1.50 13.83
N THR A 170 0.53 -0.25 13.75
CA THR A 170 1.29 0.89 13.19
C THR A 170 1.75 1.90 14.26
N GLY A 171 1.67 1.52 15.55
CA GLY A 171 2.05 2.38 16.67
C GLY A 171 0.95 3.35 17.16
N VAL A 172 -0.28 3.22 16.64
CA VAL A 172 -1.43 4.02 17.10
C VAL A 172 -1.78 3.61 18.55
N ARG A 173 -1.58 4.55 19.49
CA ARG A 173 -1.82 4.31 20.91
C ARG A 173 -3.29 3.97 21.17
N GLY A 174 -3.53 2.88 21.90
CA GLY A 174 -4.87 2.47 22.33
C GLY A 174 -5.68 1.73 21.27
N LEU A 175 -5.12 1.49 20.07
CA LEU A 175 -5.70 0.59 19.08
C LEU A 175 -5.18 -0.83 19.33
N PRO A 176 -6.04 -1.80 19.68
CA PRO A 176 -5.60 -3.18 19.90
C PRO A 176 -4.94 -3.80 18.66
N ASP A 177 -4.07 -4.78 18.89
CA ASP A 177 -3.41 -5.51 17.82
C ASP A 177 -4.43 -6.24 16.94
N PHE A 178 -4.10 -6.33 15.65
CA PHE A 178 -4.88 -7.01 14.63
C PHE A 178 -6.33 -6.53 14.43
N VAL A 179 -6.75 -5.40 15.01
CA VAL A 179 -8.04 -4.79 14.68
C VAL A 179 -8.15 -4.56 13.18
N LEU A 180 -9.19 -5.14 12.59
CA LEU A 180 -9.51 -5.19 11.17
C LEU A 180 -8.39 -5.81 10.31
N ARG A 181 -7.68 -6.80 10.88
CA ARG A 181 -6.71 -7.66 10.19
C ARG A 181 -7.00 -9.11 10.46
N GLY A 182 -7.18 -9.92 9.42
CA GLY A 182 -7.41 -11.35 9.60
C GLY A 182 -6.95 -12.16 8.41
N ARG A 183 -6.86 -13.46 8.62
CA ARG A 183 -6.59 -14.46 7.59
C ARG A 183 -7.77 -15.40 7.49
N LEU A 184 -8.11 -15.84 6.29
CA LEU A 184 -9.15 -16.84 6.08
C LEU A 184 -8.77 -17.79 4.95
N LEU A 185 -9.26 -19.03 5.02
CA LEU A 185 -9.09 -20.03 3.96
C LEU A 185 -10.37 -20.10 3.13
N THR A 186 -10.23 -20.12 1.80
CA THR A 186 -11.37 -20.39 0.91
C THR A 186 -11.93 -21.79 1.10
N ASP A 187 -13.23 -21.96 0.86
CA ASP A 187 -13.89 -23.27 0.91
C ASP A 187 -13.54 -24.17 -0.29
N ASP A 188 -14.17 -25.34 -0.37
CA ASP A 188 -13.98 -26.33 -1.45
C ASP A 188 -14.31 -25.79 -2.85
N LYS A 189 -15.09 -24.71 -2.93
CA LYS A 189 -15.45 -24.00 -4.15
C LYS A 189 -14.68 -22.69 -4.29
N GLY A 190 -13.61 -22.48 -3.53
CA GLY A 190 -12.80 -21.27 -3.60
C GLY A 190 -13.52 -20.03 -3.05
N ARG A 191 -14.66 -20.17 -2.37
CA ARG A 191 -15.44 -19.03 -1.87
C ARG A 191 -14.90 -18.52 -0.56
N TYR A 192 -15.04 -17.22 -0.35
CA TYR A 192 -14.72 -16.55 0.90
C TYR A 192 -15.85 -15.59 1.30
N GLU A 193 -16.08 -15.44 2.59
CA GLU A 193 -16.93 -14.39 3.16
C GLU A 193 -16.34 -13.95 4.50
N TYR A 194 -16.24 -12.64 4.72
CA TYR A 194 -15.87 -12.08 6.02
C TYR A 194 -16.64 -10.81 6.32
N ARG A 195 -16.87 -10.58 7.62
CA ARG A 195 -17.43 -9.35 8.16
C ARG A 195 -16.34 -8.42 8.67
N ALA A 196 -16.48 -7.15 8.35
CA ALA A 196 -15.65 -6.03 8.81
C ALA A 196 -16.53 -4.78 8.98
N ILE A 197 -15.91 -3.59 8.90
CA ILE A 197 -16.58 -2.31 8.73
C ILE A 197 -16.16 -1.69 7.40
N LYS A 198 -17.00 -0.83 6.82
CA LYS A 198 -16.64 -0.02 5.66
C LYS A 198 -15.55 0.97 6.07
N PRO A 199 -14.33 0.89 5.51
CA PRO A 199 -13.26 1.81 5.85
C PRO A 199 -13.60 3.24 5.42
N VAL A 200 -12.84 4.20 5.92
CA VAL A 200 -12.89 5.60 5.52
C VAL A 200 -11.70 5.95 4.63
N PRO A 201 -11.79 7.00 3.79
CA PRO A 201 -10.60 7.57 3.19
C PRO A 201 -9.71 8.07 4.32
N TYR A 202 -8.42 7.83 4.21
CA TYR A 202 -7.48 8.15 5.28
C TYR A 202 -6.22 8.79 4.74
N ASP A 203 -5.48 9.37 5.66
CA ASP A 203 -4.22 10.03 5.42
C ASP A 203 -3.20 9.53 6.43
N PHE A 204 -1.97 9.36 5.98
CA PHE A 204 -0.86 8.98 6.82
C PHE A 204 0.25 10.02 6.54
N PRO A 205 0.41 11.09 7.38
CA PRO A 205 0.16 11.19 8.82
C PRO A 205 -0.91 12.21 9.26
N VAL A 206 -1.24 12.20 10.58
CA VAL A 206 -2.24 13.10 11.23
C VAL A 206 -1.94 14.59 11.03
N ARG A 207 -0.66 14.95 10.83
CA ARG A 207 -0.26 16.31 10.42
C ARG A 207 0.43 16.24 9.05
N PRO A 208 0.15 17.20 8.14
CA PRO A 208 0.84 17.27 6.87
C PRO A 208 2.36 17.35 7.06
N LYS A 209 3.07 16.41 6.44
CA LYS A 209 4.52 16.34 6.30
C LYS A 209 4.95 16.92 4.95
N THR A 210 6.26 17.06 4.76
CA THR A 210 6.86 17.57 3.52
C THR A 210 6.36 16.82 2.28
N ALA A 211 6.19 15.49 2.37
CA ALA A 211 5.64 14.66 1.29
C ALA A 211 4.20 15.06 0.90
N ASP A 212 3.36 15.42 1.88
CA ASP A 212 1.97 15.83 1.63
C ASP A 212 1.91 17.13 0.83
N TYR A 213 2.76 18.10 1.17
CA TYR A 213 2.84 19.36 0.43
C TYR A 213 3.36 19.15 -0.98
N MET A 214 4.29 18.22 -1.20
CA MET A 214 4.75 17.85 -2.54
C MET A 214 3.61 17.24 -3.38
N LEU A 215 2.83 16.33 -2.81
CA LEU A 215 1.67 15.73 -3.49
C LEU A 215 0.62 16.79 -3.83
N LEU A 216 0.29 17.66 -2.87
CA LEU A 216 -0.67 18.76 -3.08
C LEU A 216 -0.21 19.73 -4.18
N ALA A 217 1.08 20.07 -4.22
CA ALA A 217 1.65 20.93 -5.25
C ALA A 217 1.57 20.32 -6.67
N GLN A 218 1.50 18.99 -6.76
CA GLN A 218 1.32 18.25 -8.01
C GLN A 218 -0.17 18.00 -8.35
N GLY A 219 -1.10 18.51 -7.53
CA GLY A 219 -2.55 18.34 -7.72
C GLY A 219 -3.11 17.01 -7.21
N PHE A 220 -2.32 16.24 -6.45
CA PHE A 220 -2.78 15.01 -5.82
C PHE A 220 -3.42 15.27 -4.46
N SER A 221 -4.25 14.33 -4.02
CA SER A 221 -4.83 14.33 -2.66
C SER A 221 -3.86 13.71 -1.66
N ARG A 222 -3.82 14.29 -0.45
CA ARG A 222 -3.18 13.68 0.72
C ARG A 222 -3.93 12.44 1.25
N TYR A 223 -5.24 12.40 1.02
CA TYR A 223 -6.08 11.24 1.35
C TYR A 223 -5.98 10.15 0.29
N ARG A 224 -5.82 8.91 0.76
CA ARG A 224 -6.05 7.68 -0.01
C ARG A 224 -7.56 7.38 -0.04
N PRO A 225 -8.10 6.90 -1.18
CA PRO A 225 -9.50 6.46 -1.25
C PRO A 225 -9.77 5.32 -0.28
N ARG A 226 -11.03 5.08 0.09
CA ARG A 226 -11.40 3.87 0.85
C ARG A 226 -10.92 2.63 0.11
N HIS A 227 -10.26 1.72 0.82
CA HIS A 227 -9.83 0.45 0.25
C HIS A 227 -9.69 -0.65 1.31
N ILE A 228 -9.73 -1.88 0.83
CA ILE A 228 -9.42 -3.11 1.56
C ILE A 228 -8.20 -3.72 0.88
N HIS A 229 -7.14 -3.99 1.62
CA HIS A 229 -6.02 -4.74 1.09
C HIS A 229 -6.30 -6.23 1.13
N VAL A 230 -5.82 -6.94 0.11
CA VAL A 230 -5.91 -8.39 0.02
C VAL A 230 -4.57 -8.96 -0.44
N LYS A 231 -4.09 -9.97 0.27
CA LYS A 231 -2.96 -10.79 -0.15
C LYS A 231 -3.37 -12.26 -0.18
N VAL A 232 -3.06 -12.95 -1.27
CA VAL A 232 -3.47 -14.34 -1.51
C VAL A 232 -2.25 -15.23 -1.61
N ARG A 233 -2.29 -16.36 -0.90
CA ARG A 233 -1.31 -17.44 -0.99
C ARG A 233 -2.02 -18.73 -1.35
N HIS A 234 -1.47 -19.45 -2.32
CA HIS A 234 -1.92 -20.78 -2.69
C HIS A 234 -0.80 -21.54 -3.41
N PRO A 235 -0.63 -22.87 -3.24
CA PRO A 235 0.45 -23.62 -3.86
C PRO A 235 0.53 -23.49 -5.39
N ASP A 236 -0.61 -23.32 -6.06
CA ASP A 236 -0.66 -23.15 -7.51
C ASP A 236 -0.29 -21.73 -8.00
N LEU A 237 -0.06 -20.74 -7.12
CA LEU A 237 0.44 -19.41 -7.51
C LEU A 237 1.98 -19.38 -7.54
N SER A 238 2.56 -18.61 -8.46
CA SER A 238 4.03 -18.42 -8.58
C SER A 238 4.67 -17.72 -7.37
N GLY A 239 3.86 -17.03 -6.58
CA GLY A 239 4.24 -16.32 -5.36
C GLY A 239 2.99 -15.79 -4.66
N GLU A 240 3.18 -14.89 -3.71
CA GLU A 240 2.07 -14.16 -3.10
C GLU A 240 1.47 -13.19 -4.12
N PHE A 241 0.14 -13.15 -4.23
CA PHE A 241 -0.56 -12.16 -5.03
C PHE A 241 -1.09 -11.07 -4.09
N THR A 242 -0.81 -9.79 -4.38
CA THR A 242 -1.25 -8.66 -3.54
C THR A 242 -2.05 -7.68 -4.38
N THR A 243 -3.18 -7.21 -3.85
CA THR A 243 -4.00 -6.19 -4.48
C THR A 243 -4.74 -5.34 -3.44
N GLN A 244 -5.48 -4.35 -3.91
CA GLN A 244 -6.33 -3.47 -3.12
C GLN A 244 -7.70 -3.38 -3.78
N LEU A 245 -8.77 -3.50 -3.01
CA LEU A 245 -10.14 -3.35 -3.46
C LEU A 245 -10.65 -1.98 -3.04
N TYR A 246 -11.07 -1.16 -3.99
CA TYR A 246 -11.53 0.22 -3.79
C TYR A 246 -13.05 0.30 -3.80
N PHE A 247 -13.64 1.36 -3.27
CA PHE A 247 -15.11 1.52 -3.29
C PHE A 247 -15.54 2.38 -4.48
N ARG A 248 -16.51 1.89 -5.27
CA ARG A 248 -17.07 2.67 -6.37
C ARG A 248 -17.63 4.00 -5.85
N GLY A 249 -17.31 5.08 -6.56
CA GLY A 249 -17.78 6.43 -6.23
C GLY A 249 -17.00 7.13 -5.11
N ASP A 250 -15.93 6.54 -4.57
CA ASP A 250 -15.08 7.24 -3.61
C ASP A 250 -14.48 8.52 -4.24
N PRO A 251 -14.65 9.70 -3.61
CA PRO A 251 -14.26 10.97 -4.21
C PRO A 251 -12.74 11.13 -4.37
N TYR A 252 -11.94 10.36 -3.65
CA TYR A 252 -10.48 10.43 -3.70
C TYR A 252 -9.87 9.54 -4.77
N LEU A 253 -10.64 8.64 -5.41
CA LEU A 253 -10.13 7.82 -6.52
C LEU A 253 -9.57 8.68 -7.68
N ARG A 254 -10.15 9.85 -7.94
CA ARG A 254 -9.70 10.76 -9.00
C ARG A 254 -8.44 11.55 -8.65
N TYR A 255 -8.12 11.66 -7.36
CA TYR A 255 -6.99 12.45 -6.85
C TYR A 255 -5.88 11.59 -6.25
N TYR A 256 -6.11 10.28 -6.14
CA TYR A 256 -5.11 9.35 -5.68
C TYR A 256 -3.89 9.46 -6.59
N PRO A 257 -2.67 9.64 -6.03
CA PRO A 257 -1.43 9.67 -6.79
C PRO A 257 -1.23 8.32 -7.46
N ALA A 258 -1.79 8.25 -8.65
CA ALA A 258 -1.84 7.10 -9.50
C ALA A 258 -1.35 7.58 -10.86
N THR A 259 -0.35 6.92 -11.41
CA THR A 259 -0.09 7.00 -12.85
C THR A 259 -1.37 6.73 -13.63
N PRO A 260 -1.46 7.13 -14.92
CA PRO A 260 -2.58 6.72 -15.77
C PRO A 260 -2.87 5.21 -15.69
N ALA A 261 -1.83 4.37 -15.58
CA ALA A 261 -1.97 2.93 -15.37
C ALA A 261 -2.69 2.60 -14.06
N GLN A 262 -2.24 3.15 -12.92
CA GLN A 262 -2.86 2.91 -11.61
C GLN A 262 -4.33 3.39 -11.55
N ARG A 263 -4.68 4.48 -12.25
CA ARG A 263 -6.09 4.93 -12.35
C ARG A 263 -6.95 3.93 -13.11
N SER A 264 -6.41 3.34 -14.18
CA SER A 264 -7.08 2.25 -14.91
C SER A 264 -7.20 1.00 -14.04
N LEU A 265 -6.18 0.64 -13.26
CA LEU A 265 -6.24 -0.51 -12.33
C LEU A 265 -7.32 -0.32 -11.26
N ALA A 266 -7.35 0.85 -10.62
CA ALA A 266 -8.33 1.18 -9.60
C ALA A 266 -9.78 1.19 -10.15
N SER A 267 -9.99 1.24 -11.47
CA SER A 267 -11.32 1.09 -12.09
C SER A 267 -11.80 -0.37 -12.16
N LEU A 268 -10.87 -1.32 -12.22
CA LEU A 268 -11.13 -2.77 -12.29
C LEU A 268 -11.24 -3.42 -10.91
N LEU A 269 -10.75 -2.73 -9.88
CA LEU A 269 -10.69 -3.20 -8.50
C LEU A 269 -11.79 -2.56 -7.63
N GLN A 270 -12.92 -2.18 -8.22
CA GLN A 270 -13.99 -1.48 -7.49
C GLN A 270 -15.04 -2.44 -6.95
N LEU A 271 -15.37 -2.23 -5.68
CA LEU A 271 -16.47 -2.80 -4.94
C LEU A 271 -17.72 -1.98 -5.16
N ASP A 272 -18.76 -2.65 -5.63
CA ASP A 272 -20.14 -2.17 -5.58
C ASP A 272 -20.75 -2.58 -4.24
N VAL A 273 -21.37 -1.63 -3.56
CA VAL A 273 -21.96 -1.84 -2.23
C VAL A 273 -23.48 -1.79 -2.29
N GLU A 274 -24.10 -2.76 -1.64
CA GLU A 274 -25.55 -2.82 -1.44
C GLU A 274 -25.87 -2.57 0.03
N LEU A 275 -26.82 -1.67 0.29
CA LEU A 275 -27.30 -1.38 1.65
C LEU A 275 -28.45 -2.34 2.00
N HIS A 276 -28.36 -2.94 3.18
CA HIS A 276 -29.39 -3.78 3.77
C HIS A 276 -29.91 -3.14 5.06
N ASP A 277 -31.16 -2.68 5.03
CA ASP A 277 -31.85 -2.05 6.16
C ASP A 277 -33.15 -2.78 6.58
N ASP A 278 -33.48 -3.90 5.93
CA ASP A 278 -34.58 -4.79 6.36
C ASP A 278 -34.24 -5.43 7.72
N PRO A 279 -35.09 -5.28 8.76
CA PRO A 279 -34.86 -5.89 10.08
C PRO A 279 -34.65 -7.40 10.07
N ARG A 280 -35.24 -8.13 9.12
CA ARG A 280 -35.06 -9.58 8.96
C ARG A 280 -33.65 -9.90 8.50
N GLU A 281 -33.18 -9.26 7.44
CA GLU A 281 -31.82 -9.47 6.91
C GLU A 281 -30.74 -9.10 7.94
N ILE A 282 -30.97 -8.01 8.68
CA ILE A 282 -30.09 -7.59 9.78
C ILE A 282 -30.00 -8.70 10.85
N THR A 283 -31.14 -9.24 11.27
CA THR A 283 -31.20 -10.29 12.31
C THR A 283 -30.60 -11.60 11.80
N ASP A 284 -30.88 -12.00 10.56
CA ASP A 284 -30.38 -13.22 9.94
C ASP A 284 -28.85 -13.21 9.80
N ARG A 285 -28.25 -12.02 9.61
CA ARG A 285 -26.79 -11.82 9.60
C ARG A 285 -26.19 -11.61 11.01
N GLY A 286 -26.99 -11.73 12.07
CA GLY A 286 -26.54 -11.56 13.45
C GLY A 286 -26.07 -10.14 13.75
N LEU A 287 -26.71 -9.14 13.16
CA LEU A 287 -26.42 -7.72 13.33
C LEU A 287 -27.57 -7.01 14.05
N SER A 288 -27.30 -5.79 14.53
CA SER A 288 -28.27 -4.96 15.28
C SER A 288 -28.57 -3.61 14.59
N ARG A 289 -27.99 -3.38 13.41
CA ARG A 289 -28.07 -2.15 12.64
C ARG A 289 -27.93 -2.46 11.13
N PRO A 290 -28.36 -1.55 10.25
CA PRO A 290 -28.13 -1.69 8.81
C PRO A 290 -26.67 -1.95 8.47
N PHE A 291 -26.45 -2.71 7.41
CA PHE A 291 -25.13 -3.12 6.96
C PHE A 291 -25.02 -3.04 5.45
N GLU A 292 -23.79 -3.09 4.95
CA GLU A 292 -23.53 -3.17 3.53
C GLU A 292 -22.97 -4.53 3.15
N THR A 293 -23.27 -5.00 1.94
CA THR A 293 -22.59 -6.14 1.32
C THR A 293 -21.81 -5.70 0.09
N SER A 294 -20.77 -6.45 -0.25
CA SER A 294 -20.06 -6.33 -1.51
C SER A 294 -19.55 -7.70 -1.94
N GLN A 295 -19.55 -7.94 -3.26
CA GLN A 295 -18.99 -9.16 -3.84
C GLN A 295 -17.82 -8.83 -4.76
N PHE A 296 -16.72 -9.60 -4.67
CA PHE A 296 -15.57 -9.47 -5.57
C PHE A 296 -14.85 -10.79 -5.82
N ASP A 297 -14.79 -11.25 -7.07
CA ASP A 297 -14.04 -12.44 -7.43
C ASP A 297 -12.57 -12.09 -7.71
N LEU A 298 -11.66 -12.85 -7.11
CA LEU A 298 -10.22 -12.80 -7.37
C LEU A 298 -9.87 -13.84 -8.44
N VAL A 299 -9.52 -13.38 -9.63
CA VAL A 299 -9.18 -14.23 -10.78
C VAL A 299 -7.67 -14.19 -11.00
N LEU A 300 -6.98 -15.27 -10.64
CA LEU A 300 -5.53 -15.28 -10.50
C LEU A 300 -4.85 -16.20 -11.52
N LYS A 301 -3.66 -15.80 -11.96
CA LYS A 301 -2.80 -16.64 -12.80
C LYS A 301 -2.15 -17.73 -11.97
N THR A 302 -2.38 -18.99 -12.36
CA THR A 302 -1.77 -20.17 -11.73
C THR A 302 -0.58 -20.67 -12.54
N LYS A 303 0.28 -21.49 -11.92
CA LYS A 303 1.45 -22.13 -12.55
C LYS A 303 1.05 -23.13 -13.64
N ARG A 304 -0.13 -23.74 -13.51
CA ARG A 304 -0.66 -24.70 -14.47
C ARG A 304 -1.41 -23.94 -15.56
N ARG A 305 -1.08 -24.23 -16.82
CA ARG A 305 -1.69 -23.62 -18.00
C ARG A 305 -3.17 -23.99 -18.12
#